data_AF-A0A1J0TZ03-F1
#
_entry.id   AF-A0A1J0TZ03-F1
#
_cell.length_a   1.000
_cell.length_b   1.000
_cell.length_c   1.000
_cell.angle_alpha   90.00
_cell.angle_beta   90.00
_cell.angle_gamma   90.00
#
_symmetry.space_group_name_H-M   'P 1'
#
loop_
_entity.id
_entity.type
_entity.pdbx_description
1 polymer ?
#
loop_
_entity_poly.entity_id
_entity_poly.type
_entity_poly.pdbx_seq_one_letter_code
_entity_poly.pdbx_strand_id
1 'polypeptide(L)'
;MYTAFGGALPAYYFGVRSRLFLSGALCAINPAKYNTSPASSITDPTSGDCGPGWYNSHGFALAKDTNGFQQLITFPTDPLYWETNTPAPVEVSESERALRTNEQGQTIGSGEDAQSDAELPDLVLAYGTEGQLGYIRSADIPAPPATEDEVRNLPKVAQPDGTVVATQPSVTIPLYADDGVSVIGDFRIGN
;
A
#
# COMPACT_ATOMS: atom_id res chain seq x y z
N MET A 1 -1.99 13.20 -19.17
CA MET A 1 -3.39 13.69 -19.11
C MET A 1 -3.35 15.17 -18.75
N TYR A 2 -3.87 16.07 -19.58
CA TYR A 2 -3.89 17.52 -19.31
C TYR A 2 -5.32 17.93 -18.98
N THR A 3 -5.59 18.32 -17.73
CA THR A 3 -6.76 19.12 -17.40
C THR A 3 -6.27 20.54 -17.13
N ALA A 4 -6.84 21.52 -17.83
CA ALA A 4 -6.59 22.91 -17.49
C ALA A 4 -7.20 23.16 -16.09
N PHE A 5 -6.38 23.58 -15.12
CA PHE A 5 -6.80 24.12 -13.82
C PHE A 5 -7.84 23.32 -13.01
N GLY A 6 -7.43 22.19 -12.41
CA GLY A 6 -8.27 21.52 -11.39
C GLY A 6 -9.59 20.95 -11.91
N GLY A 7 -9.73 20.76 -13.23
CA GLY A 7 -10.90 20.16 -13.83
C GLY A 7 -11.11 18.73 -13.35
N ALA A 8 -12.38 18.39 -13.06
CA ALA A 8 -12.76 17.03 -12.69
C ALA A 8 -12.45 16.05 -13.83
N LEU A 9 -11.84 14.92 -13.47
CA LEU A 9 -11.69 13.78 -14.36
C LEU A 9 -12.99 12.96 -14.38
N PRO A 10 -13.33 12.29 -15.50
CA PRO A 10 -14.50 11.41 -15.56
C PRO A 10 -14.46 10.31 -14.49
N ALA A 11 -15.62 9.72 -14.20
CA ALA A 11 -15.70 8.53 -13.36
C ALA A 11 -14.76 7.43 -13.88
N TYR A 12 -14.05 6.75 -12.98
CA TYR A 12 -13.14 5.63 -13.27
C TYR A 12 -11.89 6.03 -14.07
N TYR A 13 -11.43 7.27 -13.98
CA TYR A 13 -10.22 7.73 -14.71
C TYR A 13 -9.01 7.92 -13.80
N PHE A 14 -9.22 7.95 -12.49
CA PHE A 14 -8.12 8.01 -11.55
C PHE A 14 -8.46 7.32 -10.23
N GLY A 15 -7.41 6.97 -9.52
CA GLY A 15 -7.50 6.32 -8.23
C GLY A 15 -6.27 6.58 -7.39
N VAL A 16 -6.26 5.99 -6.22
CA VAL A 16 -5.19 6.08 -5.25
C VAL A 16 -5.06 4.75 -4.53
N ARG A 17 -3.84 4.42 -4.16
CA ARG A 17 -3.52 3.30 -3.28
C ARG A 17 -2.53 3.79 -2.24
N SER A 18 -2.96 3.98 -1.01
CA SER A 18 -2.09 4.51 0.04
C SER A 18 -1.35 3.41 0.80
N ARG A 19 -0.10 3.69 1.19
CA ARG A 19 0.73 2.85 2.05
C ARG A 19 1.25 3.69 3.22
N LEU A 20 1.48 3.02 4.34
CA LEU A 20 2.03 3.57 5.56
C LEU A 20 3.26 2.76 5.92
N PHE A 21 4.37 3.43 6.20
CA PHE A 21 5.61 2.81 6.60
C PHE A 21 5.97 3.24 8.02
N LEU A 22 6.57 2.31 8.76
CA LEU A 22 7.18 2.53 10.06
C LEU A 22 8.65 2.12 9.96
N SER A 23 9.56 3.09 10.07
CA SER A 23 11.01 2.85 9.96
C SER A 23 11.37 2.01 8.71
N GLY A 24 10.69 2.27 7.59
CA GLY A 24 10.87 1.59 6.30
C GLY A 24 10.22 0.21 6.16
N ALA A 25 9.59 -0.35 7.18
CA ALA A 25 8.74 -1.54 7.04
C ALA A 25 7.29 -1.14 6.75
N LEU A 26 6.59 -1.90 5.91
CA LEU A 26 5.19 -1.66 5.58
C LEU A 26 4.31 -1.90 6.81
N CYS A 27 3.67 -0.84 7.29
CA CYS A 27 2.75 -0.91 8.41
C CYS A 27 1.31 -1.14 7.95
N ALA A 28 0.88 -0.44 6.90
CA ALA A 28 -0.45 -0.62 6.34
C ALA A 28 -0.45 -0.36 4.84
N ILE A 29 -1.38 -0.99 4.12
CA ILE A 29 -1.66 -0.74 2.72
C ILE A 29 -3.17 -0.86 2.49
N ASN A 30 -3.73 0.11 1.79
CA ASN A 30 -5.11 0.06 1.36
C ASN A 30 -5.22 -0.60 -0.03
N PRO A 31 -6.35 -1.26 -0.35
CA PRO A 31 -6.68 -1.60 -1.72
C PRO A 31 -6.82 -0.34 -2.57
N ALA A 32 -6.61 -0.47 -3.88
CA ALA A 32 -6.78 0.65 -4.79
C ALA A 32 -8.24 1.15 -4.79
N LYS A 33 -8.40 2.46 -4.61
CA LYS A 33 -9.69 3.16 -4.65
C LYS A 33 -9.77 4.02 -5.90
N TYR A 34 -10.90 4.00 -6.57
CA TYR A 34 -11.15 4.76 -7.79
C TYR A 34 -12.39 5.63 -7.67
N ASN A 35 -12.38 6.76 -8.37
CA ASN A 35 -13.53 7.66 -8.41
C ASN A 35 -14.72 7.01 -9.14
N THR A 36 -15.93 7.13 -8.62
CA THR A 36 -17.15 6.61 -9.29
C THR A 36 -18.02 7.70 -9.92
N SER A 37 -17.66 8.96 -9.69
CA SER A 37 -18.27 10.16 -10.28
C SER A 37 -17.16 11.10 -10.76
N PRO A 38 -17.47 12.10 -11.61
CA PRO A 38 -16.49 13.10 -11.97
C PRO A 38 -15.90 13.78 -10.73
N ALA A 39 -14.58 13.76 -10.58
CA ALA A 39 -13.89 14.26 -9.39
C ALA A 39 -12.53 14.86 -9.74
N SER A 40 -12.10 15.86 -8.97
CA SER A 40 -10.77 16.50 -9.10
C SER A 40 -9.75 15.96 -8.08
N SER A 41 -10.22 15.20 -7.10
CA SER A 41 -9.40 14.60 -6.04
C SER A 41 -10.05 13.32 -5.53
N ILE A 42 -9.21 12.48 -4.92
CA ILE A 42 -9.61 11.30 -4.15
C ILE A 42 -8.70 11.26 -2.93
N THR A 43 -9.27 10.97 -1.77
CA THR A 43 -8.53 10.86 -0.52
C THR A 43 -8.61 9.42 -0.04
N ASP A 44 -7.47 8.89 0.42
CA ASP A 44 -7.37 7.54 0.95
C ASP A 44 -6.50 7.52 2.20
N PRO A 45 -7.08 7.78 3.38
CA PRO A 45 -6.33 7.80 4.62
C PRO A 45 -5.83 6.40 4.97
N THR A 46 -4.55 6.29 5.29
CA THR A 46 -4.03 5.12 6.00
C THR A 46 -4.30 5.26 7.48
N SER A 47 -4.64 4.15 8.13
CA SER A 47 -4.65 4.03 9.58
C SER A 47 -3.93 2.74 9.95
N GLY A 48 -3.32 2.72 11.12
CA GLY A 48 -2.54 1.60 11.59
C GLY A 48 -1.71 2.04 12.79
N ASP A 49 -1.47 1.11 13.70
CA ASP A 49 -0.56 1.29 14.81
C ASP A 49 0.35 0.07 14.84
N CYS A 50 1.54 0.22 14.26
CA CYS A 50 2.59 -0.78 14.27
C CYS A 50 3.57 -0.55 15.42
N GLY A 51 3.19 0.23 16.43
CA GLY A 51 4.02 0.62 17.56
C GLY A 51 4.63 2.02 17.40
N PRO A 52 5.32 2.51 18.44
CA PRO A 52 5.97 3.81 18.39
C PRO A 52 7.14 3.85 17.40
N GLY A 53 7.36 5.01 16.78
CA GLY A 53 8.48 5.22 15.86
C GLY A 53 8.20 6.27 14.79
N TRP A 54 9.05 6.30 13.76
CA TRP A 54 8.93 7.24 12.65
C TRP A 54 8.05 6.68 11.54
N TYR A 55 6.95 7.37 11.28
CA TYR A 55 6.00 7.04 10.24
C TYR A 55 6.08 8.00 9.07
N ASN A 56 5.92 7.46 7.88
CA ASN A 56 5.67 8.24 6.67
C ASN A 56 4.64 7.51 5.81
N SER A 57 3.88 8.28 5.03
CA SER A 57 2.93 7.74 4.09
C SER A 57 3.26 8.18 2.67
N HIS A 58 3.10 7.24 1.76
CA HIS A 58 3.06 7.44 0.32
C HIS A 58 2.48 6.19 -0.32
N GLY A 59 2.21 6.25 -1.59
CA GLY A 59 1.68 5.13 -2.32
C GLY A 59 1.71 5.43 -3.80
N PHE A 60 0.62 5.09 -4.46
CA PHE A 60 0.48 5.26 -5.89
C PHE A 60 -0.76 6.06 -6.20
N ALA A 61 -0.59 7.12 -6.98
CA ALA A 61 -1.68 7.67 -7.76
C ALA A 61 -1.86 6.79 -9.00
N LEU A 62 -3.11 6.43 -9.29
CA LEU A 62 -3.47 5.60 -10.43
C LEU A 62 -4.12 6.51 -11.46
N ALA A 63 -3.51 6.66 -12.62
CA ALA A 63 -4.03 7.55 -13.68
C ALA A 63 -4.26 6.75 -14.96
N LYS A 64 -5.47 6.87 -15.51
CA LYS A 64 -5.80 6.21 -16.77
C LYS A 64 -5.14 6.92 -17.95
N ASP A 65 -4.51 6.18 -18.85
CA ASP A 65 -4.08 6.62 -20.17
C ASP A 65 -4.76 5.79 -21.29
N THR A 66 -4.20 5.80 -22.49
CA THR A 66 -4.72 4.99 -23.62
C THR A 66 -4.47 3.49 -23.48
N ASN A 67 -3.53 3.07 -22.62
CA ASN A 67 -3.08 1.70 -22.43
C ASN A 67 -3.62 1.06 -21.15
N GLY A 68 -4.17 1.84 -20.23
CA GLY A 68 -4.72 1.36 -18.96
C GLY A 68 -4.42 2.32 -17.82
N PHE A 69 -4.40 1.81 -16.60
CA PHE A 69 -3.94 2.59 -15.45
C PHE A 69 -2.43 2.54 -15.31
N GLN A 70 -1.80 3.71 -15.19
CA GLN A 70 -0.41 3.86 -14.78
C GLN A 70 -0.32 4.13 -13.28
N GLN A 71 0.69 3.54 -12.63
CA GLN A 71 1.08 3.84 -11.27
C GLN A 71 2.07 5.00 -11.28
N LEU A 72 1.80 6.02 -10.46
CA LEU A 72 2.66 7.18 -10.25
C LEU A 72 2.95 7.23 -8.76
N ILE A 73 4.22 7.04 -8.37
CA ILE A 73 4.60 7.14 -6.96
C ILE A 73 4.26 8.54 -6.41
N THR A 74 3.70 8.58 -5.21
CA THR A 74 3.53 9.85 -4.48
C THR A 74 4.77 10.11 -3.63
N PHE A 75 5.15 11.37 -3.46
CA PHE A 75 6.26 11.71 -2.57
C PHE A 75 5.96 11.26 -1.12
N PRO A 76 6.94 10.67 -0.42
CA PRO A 76 6.85 10.43 1.02
C PRO A 76 6.50 11.72 1.76
N THR A 77 5.60 11.63 2.73
CA THR A 77 5.40 12.71 3.69
C THR A 77 6.65 12.91 4.54
N ASP A 78 6.82 14.10 5.10
CA ASP A 78 7.80 14.31 6.17
C ASP A 78 7.55 13.28 7.29
N PRO A 79 8.60 12.58 7.77
CA PRO A 79 8.44 11.60 8.83
C PRO A 79 7.86 12.22 10.09
N LEU A 80 6.84 11.56 10.65
CA LEU A 80 6.21 11.94 11.91
C LEU A 80 6.54 10.90 12.97
N TYR A 81 7.02 11.36 14.12
CA TYR A 81 7.25 10.47 15.25
C TYR A 81 5.93 10.24 16.00
N TRP A 82 5.56 8.98 16.16
CA TRP A 82 4.39 8.55 16.89
C TRP A 82 4.84 7.90 18.20
N GLU A 83 4.39 8.45 19.32
CA GLU A 83 4.61 7.90 20.66
C GLU A 83 3.32 7.26 21.17
N THR A 84 3.45 6.06 21.73
CA THR A 84 2.37 5.35 22.40
C THR A 84 2.87 4.83 23.74
N ASN A 85 1.94 4.44 24.63
CA ASN A 85 2.29 3.71 25.85
C ASN A 85 2.50 2.20 25.59
N THR A 86 2.55 1.75 24.33
CA THR A 86 2.81 0.35 23.97
C THR A 86 4.31 0.09 23.89
N PRO A 87 4.76 -1.15 24.09
CA PRO A 87 6.16 -1.52 23.89
C PRO A 87 6.65 -1.08 22.51
N ALA A 88 7.91 -0.66 22.44
CA ALA A 88 8.53 -0.36 21.16
C ALA A 88 8.44 -1.58 20.22
N PRO A 89 8.17 -1.37 18.93
CA PRO A 89 8.17 -2.45 17.98
C PRO A 89 9.59 -2.96 17.79
N VAL A 90 9.71 -4.16 17.20
CA VAL A 90 11.02 -4.70 16.82
C VAL A 90 11.71 -3.67 15.92
N GLU A 91 12.88 -3.17 16.33
CA GLU A 91 13.60 -2.19 15.54
C GLU A 91 14.03 -2.79 14.20
N VAL A 92 13.72 -2.07 13.13
CA VAL A 92 14.12 -2.47 11.78
C VAL A 92 15.58 -2.10 11.56
N SER A 93 16.44 -3.10 11.39
CA SER A 93 17.84 -2.90 11.05
C SER A 93 18.00 -2.40 9.60
N GLU A 94 19.12 -1.76 9.32
CA GLU A 94 19.48 -1.35 7.94
C GLU A 94 19.56 -2.57 6.99
N SER A 95 20.05 -3.72 7.50
CA SER A 95 20.10 -4.97 6.75
C SER A 95 18.73 -5.57 6.40
N GLU A 96 17.71 -5.32 7.21
CA GLU A 96 16.34 -5.77 6.92
C GLU A 96 15.66 -4.88 5.87
N ARG A 97 15.98 -3.57 5.88
CA ARG A 97 15.48 -2.63 4.87
C ARG A 97 16.13 -2.83 3.51
N ALA A 98 17.43 -3.10 3.50
CA ALA A 98 18.19 -3.27 2.27
C ALA A 98 17.68 -4.48 1.47
N LEU A 99 17.63 -4.32 0.15
CA LEU A 99 17.31 -5.43 -0.76
C LEU A 99 18.41 -6.49 -0.66
N ARG A 100 18.01 -7.73 -0.37
CA ARG A 100 18.88 -8.91 -0.29
C ARG A 100 18.17 -10.13 -0.86
N THR A 101 18.88 -11.25 -0.98
CA THR A 101 18.32 -12.52 -1.44
C THR A 101 18.31 -13.53 -0.29
N ASN A 102 17.22 -14.26 -0.10
CA ASN A 102 17.12 -15.32 0.89
C ASN A 102 17.66 -16.67 0.37
N GLU A 103 17.63 -17.71 1.21
CA GLU A 103 18.10 -19.06 0.85
C GLU A 103 17.31 -19.70 -0.30
N GLN A 104 16.09 -19.23 -0.57
CA GLN A 104 15.23 -19.69 -1.66
C GLN A 104 15.42 -18.90 -2.95
N GLY A 105 16.36 -17.95 -2.99
CA GLY A 105 16.60 -17.12 -4.17
C GLY A 105 15.57 -16.00 -4.37
N GLN A 106 14.72 -15.72 -3.38
CA GLN A 106 13.73 -14.65 -3.41
C GLN A 106 14.38 -13.32 -3.02
N THR A 107 13.98 -12.23 -3.67
CA THR A 107 14.37 -10.87 -3.30
C THR A 107 13.54 -10.42 -2.10
N ILE A 108 14.20 -9.98 -1.04
CA ILE A 108 13.54 -9.57 0.21
C ILE A 108 14.06 -8.20 0.66
N GLY A 109 13.21 -7.40 1.29
CA GLY A 109 13.60 -6.10 1.84
C GLY A 109 12.44 -5.12 1.93
N SER A 110 12.74 -3.85 2.13
CA SER A 110 11.71 -2.80 2.15
C SER A 110 11.09 -2.57 0.77
N GLY A 111 9.78 -2.37 0.74
CA GLY A 111 9.04 -1.92 -0.44
C GLY A 111 8.84 -0.40 -0.50
N GLU A 112 9.51 0.36 0.38
CA GLU A 112 9.31 1.80 0.54
C GLU A 112 9.67 2.59 -0.71
N ASP A 113 10.82 2.28 -1.33
CA ASP A 113 11.33 2.99 -2.52
C ASP A 113 10.78 2.48 -3.86
N ALA A 114 9.94 1.43 -3.84
CA ALA A 114 9.39 0.83 -5.05
C ALA A 114 8.47 1.82 -5.79
N GLN A 115 8.74 2.04 -7.09
CA GLN A 115 8.00 3.00 -7.92
C GLN A 115 6.68 2.43 -8.46
N SER A 116 6.49 1.12 -8.36
CA SER A 116 5.24 0.42 -8.67
C SER A 116 5.16 -0.90 -7.90
N ASP A 117 3.96 -1.49 -7.82
CA ASP A 117 3.77 -2.83 -7.25
C ASP A 117 4.63 -3.91 -7.95
N ALA A 118 4.97 -3.72 -9.24
CA ALA A 118 5.81 -4.65 -10.00
C ALA A 118 7.30 -4.59 -9.64
N GLU A 119 7.74 -3.52 -8.97
CA GLU A 119 9.12 -3.33 -8.49
C GLU A 119 9.29 -3.74 -7.03
N LEU A 120 8.21 -4.20 -6.37
CA LEU A 120 8.31 -4.70 -5.01
C LEU A 120 9.21 -5.94 -4.97
N PRO A 121 9.99 -6.14 -3.89
CA PRO A 121 10.67 -7.41 -3.66
C PRO A 121 9.65 -8.55 -3.60
N ASP A 122 10.09 -9.78 -3.87
CA ASP A 122 9.24 -10.98 -3.74
C ASP A 122 8.65 -11.08 -2.33
N LEU A 123 9.42 -10.67 -1.31
CA LEU A 123 9.03 -10.57 0.09
C LEU A 123 9.26 -9.14 0.60
N VAL A 124 8.16 -8.44 0.87
CA VAL A 124 8.14 -7.06 1.34
C VAL A 124 8.13 -7.05 2.86
N LEU A 125 9.11 -6.37 3.45
CA LEU A 125 9.23 -6.17 4.89
C LEU A 125 7.98 -5.46 5.45
N ALA A 126 7.34 -6.04 6.46
CA ALA A 126 6.08 -5.58 7.01
C ALA A 126 5.91 -5.90 8.49
N TYR A 127 5.04 -5.15 9.16
CA TYR A 127 4.55 -5.46 10.52
C TYR A 127 3.21 -6.20 10.46
N GLY A 128 3.12 -7.34 11.14
CA GLY A 128 1.89 -8.10 11.28
C GLY A 128 0.84 -7.44 12.18
N THR A 129 -0.35 -8.03 12.22
CA THR A 129 -1.48 -7.54 13.02
C THR A 129 -1.23 -7.54 14.53
N GLU A 130 -0.23 -8.27 15.02
CA GLU A 130 0.16 -8.28 16.44
C GLU A 130 1.54 -7.64 16.69
N GLY A 131 2.05 -6.87 15.71
CA GLY A 131 3.31 -6.12 15.83
C GLY A 131 4.59 -6.94 15.56
N GLN A 132 4.48 -8.18 15.10
CA GLN A 132 5.63 -8.96 14.66
C GLN A 132 6.25 -8.36 13.40
N LEU A 133 7.58 -8.28 13.34
CA LEU A 133 8.30 -7.94 12.11
C LEU A 133 8.48 -9.19 11.25
N GLY A 134 8.15 -9.09 9.97
CA GLY A 134 8.26 -10.19 9.02
C GLY A 134 8.17 -9.70 7.58
N TYR A 135 7.73 -10.57 6.67
CA TYR A 135 7.62 -10.26 5.27
C TYR A 135 6.30 -10.75 4.67
N ILE A 136 5.68 -9.95 3.83
CA ILE A 136 4.52 -10.37 3.01
C ILE A 136 4.97 -10.64 1.58
N ARG A 137 4.32 -11.59 0.90
CA ARG A 137 4.62 -11.82 -0.52
C ARG A 137 3.99 -10.72 -1.36
N SER A 138 4.77 -10.11 -2.25
CA SER A 138 4.23 -9.12 -3.20
C SER A 138 3.14 -9.71 -4.09
N ALA A 139 3.23 -11.01 -4.42
CA ALA A 139 2.21 -11.72 -5.18
C ALA A 139 0.87 -11.89 -4.44
N ASP A 140 0.86 -11.84 -3.11
CA ASP A 140 -0.37 -11.93 -2.30
C ASP A 140 -1.04 -10.56 -2.15
N ILE A 141 -0.34 -9.47 -2.47
CA ILE A 141 -0.91 -8.12 -2.51
C ILE A 141 -1.83 -8.02 -3.74
N PRO A 142 -3.13 -7.75 -3.58
CA PRO A 142 -4.03 -7.61 -4.72
C PRO A 142 -3.52 -6.55 -5.67
N ALA A 143 -3.25 -6.92 -6.91
CA ALA A 143 -2.84 -5.97 -7.94
C ALA A 143 -3.98 -4.99 -8.21
N PRO A 144 -3.68 -3.69 -8.43
CA PRO A 144 -4.69 -2.74 -8.84
C PRO A 144 -5.22 -3.13 -10.24
N PRO A 145 -6.52 -2.95 -10.51
CA PRO A 145 -7.08 -3.11 -11.85
C PRO A 145 -6.27 -2.37 -12.92
N ALA A 146 -5.98 -3.07 -14.02
CA ALA A 146 -5.24 -2.51 -15.14
C ALA A 146 -6.14 -1.74 -16.11
N THR A 147 -7.44 -2.07 -16.15
CA THR A 147 -8.39 -1.51 -17.13
C THR A 147 -9.59 -0.81 -16.48
N GLU A 148 -10.22 0.11 -17.21
CA GLU A 148 -11.44 0.79 -16.75
C GLU A 148 -12.60 -0.19 -16.52
N ASP A 149 -12.73 -1.22 -17.36
CA ASP A 149 -13.80 -2.22 -17.23
C ASP A 149 -13.65 -3.04 -15.95
N GLU A 150 -12.42 -3.40 -15.58
CA GLU A 150 -12.15 -4.06 -14.29
C GLU A 150 -12.53 -3.14 -13.12
N VAL A 151 -12.17 -1.86 -13.18
CA VAL A 151 -12.54 -0.88 -12.16
C VAL A 151 -14.06 -0.74 -12.04
N ARG A 152 -14.78 -0.70 -13.16
CA ARG A 152 -16.26 -0.58 -13.18
C ARG A 152 -16.95 -1.76 -12.51
N ASN A 153 -16.31 -2.94 -12.53
CA ASN A 153 -16.81 -4.15 -11.92
C ASN A 153 -16.45 -4.29 -10.43
N LEU A 154 -15.64 -3.39 -9.88
CA LEU A 154 -15.33 -3.41 -8.46
C LEU A 154 -16.55 -3.06 -7.60
N PRO A 155 -16.62 -3.60 -6.37
CA PRO A 155 -17.57 -3.16 -5.36
C PRO A 155 -17.51 -1.64 -5.15
N LYS A 156 -18.69 -1.01 -5.01
CA LYS A 156 -18.84 0.40 -4.68
C LYS A 156 -19.06 0.56 -3.18
N VAL A 157 -18.22 1.34 -2.54
CA VAL A 157 -18.23 1.55 -1.08
C VAL A 157 -18.40 3.03 -0.79
N ALA A 158 -19.35 3.36 0.09
CA ALA A 158 -19.50 4.71 0.62
C ALA A 158 -18.45 4.96 1.71
N GLN A 159 -17.72 6.07 1.59
CA GLN A 159 -16.75 6.52 2.57
C GLN A 159 -17.40 7.36 3.68
N PRO A 160 -16.74 7.53 4.84
CA PRO A 160 -17.24 8.37 5.93
C PRO A 160 -17.51 9.83 5.54
N ASP A 161 -16.82 10.34 4.53
CA ASP A 161 -17.01 11.69 3.99
C ASP A 161 -18.20 11.82 3.01
N GLY A 162 -18.95 10.72 2.79
CA GLY A 162 -20.09 10.66 1.88
C GLY A 162 -19.73 10.41 0.42
N THR A 163 -18.44 10.30 0.07
CA THR A 163 -18.02 9.94 -1.29
C THR A 163 -18.26 8.46 -1.56
N VAL A 164 -18.42 8.07 -2.83
CA VAL A 164 -18.52 6.66 -3.24
C VAL A 164 -17.32 6.32 -4.11
N VAL A 165 -16.58 5.29 -3.70
CA VAL A 165 -15.40 4.79 -4.41
C VAL A 165 -15.60 3.35 -4.89
N ALA A 166 -14.93 3.00 -5.98
CA ALA A 166 -14.80 1.63 -6.44
C ALA A 166 -13.50 1.06 -5.86
N THR A 167 -13.55 -0.07 -5.15
CA THR A 167 -12.39 -0.63 -4.44
C THR A 167 -12.45 -2.14 -4.36
N GLN A 168 -11.28 -2.78 -4.38
CA GLN A 168 -11.16 -4.19 -4.02
C GLN A 168 -11.51 -4.39 -2.53
N PRO A 169 -12.04 -5.56 -2.14
CA PRO A 169 -12.32 -5.86 -0.74
C PRO A 169 -11.03 -5.97 0.07
N SER A 170 -11.12 -5.69 1.37
CA SER A 170 -10.04 -5.96 2.32
C SER A 170 -9.73 -7.46 2.37
N VAL A 171 -8.46 -7.80 2.51
CA VAL A 171 -7.98 -9.18 2.57
C VAL A 171 -6.94 -9.34 3.68
N THR A 172 -6.87 -10.53 4.26
CA THR A 172 -5.79 -10.91 5.17
C THR A 172 -4.86 -11.85 4.42
N ILE A 173 -3.57 -11.57 4.49
CA ILE A 173 -2.50 -12.36 3.86
C ILE A 173 -1.51 -12.82 4.92
N PRO A 174 -0.81 -13.94 4.70
CA PRO A 174 0.17 -14.45 5.66
C PRO A 174 1.39 -13.53 5.78
N LEU A 175 1.91 -13.42 7.01
CA LEU A 175 3.22 -12.85 7.30
C LEU A 175 4.24 -13.98 7.47
N TYR A 176 5.34 -13.90 6.71
CA TYR A 176 6.40 -14.88 6.67
C TYR A 176 7.65 -14.43 7.44
N ALA A 177 8.47 -15.39 7.87
CA ALA A 177 9.85 -15.15 8.25
C ALA A 177 10.72 -14.83 7.03
N ASP A 178 12.00 -14.53 7.25
CA ASP A 178 12.96 -14.23 6.19
C ASP A 178 13.26 -15.42 5.27
N ASP A 179 12.99 -16.64 5.74
CA ASP A 179 13.03 -17.86 4.94
C ASP A 179 11.98 -17.87 3.81
N GLY A 180 10.91 -17.07 3.88
CA GLY A 180 9.84 -17.01 2.88
C GLY A 180 8.83 -18.17 2.92
N VAL A 181 8.93 -19.07 3.90
CA VAL A 181 8.09 -20.27 4.03
C VAL A 181 7.42 -20.36 5.39
N SER A 182 8.12 -20.02 6.47
CA SER A 182 7.57 -20.07 7.83
C SER A 182 6.57 -18.94 8.03
N VAL A 183 5.30 -19.27 8.25
CA VAL A 183 4.27 -18.29 8.60
C VAL A 183 4.38 -17.95 10.08
N ILE A 184 4.54 -16.66 10.38
CA ILE A 184 4.75 -16.14 11.75
C ILE A 184 3.62 -15.21 12.21
N GLY A 185 2.64 -14.93 11.34
CA GLY A 185 1.47 -14.13 11.67
C GLY A 185 0.64 -13.81 10.44
N ASP A 186 -0.19 -12.77 10.58
CA ASP A 186 -1.06 -12.27 9.54
C ASP A 186 -0.81 -10.78 9.28
N PHE A 187 -1.12 -10.34 8.07
CA PHE A 187 -1.09 -8.95 7.65
C PHE A 187 -2.41 -8.60 6.97
N ARG A 188 -3.00 -7.45 7.35
CA ARG A 188 -4.30 -7.01 6.82
C ARG A 188 -4.11 -5.92 5.78
N ILE A 189 -4.68 -6.14 4.60
CA ILE A 189 -4.79 -5.14 3.53
C ILE A 189 -6.18 -4.51 3.60
N GLY A 190 -6.20 -3.20 3.75
CA GLY A 190 -7.41 -2.39 3.91
C GLY A 190 -7.86 -2.25 5.36
N ASN A 191 -8.25 -1.03 5.70
CA ASN A 191 -8.90 -0.68 6.97
C ASN A 191 -10.30 -1.31 7.06
#